data_AF-A0A3C1XAL2-F1
#
_entry.id   AF-A0A3C1XAL2-F1
#
_cell.length_a   1.000
_cell.length_b   1.000
_cell.length_c   1.000
_cell.angle_alpha   90.00
_cell.angle_beta   90.00
_cell.angle_gamma   90.00
#
_symmetry.space_group_name_H-M   'P 1'
#
loop_
_entity.id
_entity.type
_entity.pdbx_description
1 polymer ?
#
loop_
_entity_poly.entity_id
_entity_poly.type
_entity_poly.pdbx_seq_one_letter_code
_entity_poly.pdbx_strand_id
1 'polypeptide(L)'
;MKQFNFLSRITFKKRYIIPILLLLVLSITSAGTFTWTSISQRAVNETRFEELPGGRLHDDFEGLNHLTRQQGRTNKDIYVENYSSENILARVRLSEYMEVGAGAGLAENNHATPLSGAGLENATLANHNSWAVVRPGGYLSDATTISSLRDYVTLHLGDDNSRPKIFMPTFNQNNQSQESNTTGRGLETLTGAYNTNLGISMPGTHDQWSLGQTHTSTLRTWDVRNGEEVLTSDVTHTAQATVQSQHGGYMTMNDWIALGRPMGNFWVHDNDGWLYWATWVPANSATSLLLDVLEVNFSDRETFYGMHVESDLATAEDLDTWQGVTASASDLLNNIIN
;
A
#
# COMPACT_ATOMS: atom_id res chain seq x y z
N MET A 1 32.63 -73.85 27.69
CA MET A 1 31.74 -74.54 28.66
C MET A 1 31.10 -73.49 29.55
N LYS A 2 29.78 -73.60 29.81
CA LYS A 2 28.83 -72.63 30.41
C LYS A 2 28.36 -71.55 29.39
N GLN A 3 27.15 -71.55 28.78
CA GLN A 3 25.76 -71.74 29.24
C GLN A 3 25.42 -70.80 30.41
N PHE A 4 24.42 -69.90 30.42
CA PHE A 4 23.08 -69.91 29.82
C PHE A 4 22.49 -68.49 29.64
N ASN A 5 21.58 -68.38 28.67
CA ASN A 5 20.59 -67.32 28.45
C ASN A 5 19.48 -67.29 29.51
N PHE A 6 18.86 -66.13 29.74
CA PHE A 6 17.41 -65.93 30.03
C PHE A 6 17.19 -64.40 30.17
N LEU A 7 16.31 -63.66 29.49
CA LEU A 7 14.92 -63.85 29.06
C LEU A 7 14.58 -62.82 27.96
N SER A 8 14.15 -63.30 26.79
CA SER A 8 12.77 -63.20 26.24
C SER A 8 12.40 -61.84 25.64
N ARG A 9 12.56 -61.69 24.32
CA ARG A 9 11.50 -61.89 23.29
C ARG A 9 10.46 -60.77 23.27
N ILE A 10 10.58 -59.85 22.31
CA ILE A 10 9.52 -59.59 21.32
C ILE A 10 10.20 -59.29 19.99
N THR A 11 9.91 -60.12 18.99
CA THR A 11 10.28 -59.93 17.58
C THR A 11 9.01 -59.75 16.77
N PHE A 12 8.88 -58.65 16.02
CA PHE A 12 8.05 -58.63 14.82
C PHE A 12 8.79 -57.97 13.64
N LYS A 13 9.28 -58.87 12.77
CA LYS A 13 9.33 -58.83 11.29
C LYS A 13 9.82 -57.53 10.64
N LYS A 14 11.13 -57.43 10.35
CA LYS A 14 11.76 -57.72 9.03
C LYS A 14 11.06 -57.04 7.84
N ARG A 15 11.73 -56.04 7.25
CA ARG A 15 12.04 -55.96 5.81
C ARG A 15 13.16 -54.93 5.53
N TYR A 16 14.30 -55.47 5.09
CA TYR A 16 15.43 -54.90 4.31
C TYR A 16 16.30 -53.80 4.98
N ILE A 17 17.58 -54.00 5.34
CA ILE A 17 18.81 -54.47 4.64
C ILE A 17 19.62 -53.30 4.01
N ILE A 18 20.75 -53.02 4.68
CA ILE A 18 22.09 -52.65 4.18
C ILE A 18 22.48 -51.17 4.06
N PRO A 19 23.74 -50.83 4.43
CA PRO A 19 24.20 -49.54 4.92
C PRO A 19 24.96 -48.76 3.84
N ILE A 20 25.43 -47.55 4.17
CA ILE A 20 26.79 -47.06 3.88
C ILE A 20 26.91 -45.62 4.40
N LEU A 21 28.00 -45.40 5.14
CA LEU A 21 28.59 -44.11 5.45
C LEU A 21 28.80 -43.35 4.13
N LEU A 22 28.01 -42.30 3.87
CA LEU A 22 28.30 -41.35 2.81
C LEU A 22 28.64 -40.01 3.45
N LEU A 23 29.90 -39.60 3.30
CA LEU A 23 30.30 -38.20 3.40
C LEU A 23 29.42 -37.41 2.43
N LEU A 24 28.47 -36.64 2.96
CA LEU A 24 27.85 -35.54 2.25
C LEU A 24 28.25 -34.28 3.00
N VAL A 25 29.28 -33.60 2.47
CA VAL A 25 29.41 -32.16 2.63
C VAL A 25 28.15 -31.59 2.01
N LEU A 26 27.10 -31.43 2.82
CA LEU A 26 25.98 -30.59 2.43
C LEU A 26 26.52 -29.17 2.60
N SER A 27 27.14 -28.68 1.54
CA SER A 27 27.12 -27.27 1.22
C SER A 27 25.67 -26.84 1.34
N ILE A 28 25.31 -26.30 2.50
CA ILE A 28 24.16 -25.43 2.65
C ILE A 28 24.54 -24.25 1.75
N THR A 29 24.21 -24.37 0.46
CA THR A 29 23.87 -23.21 -0.32
C THR A 29 22.72 -22.59 0.44
N SER A 30 23.07 -21.64 1.30
CA SER A 30 22.20 -20.57 1.71
C SER A 30 21.68 -19.95 0.42
N ALA A 31 20.59 -20.52 -0.07
CA ALA A 31 19.67 -19.85 -0.97
C ALA A 31 19.09 -18.70 -0.14
N GLY A 32 19.85 -17.60 -0.06
CA GLY A 32 19.34 -16.31 0.37
C GLY A 32 18.37 -15.86 -0.71
N THR A 33 17.12 -16.26 -0.57
CA THR A 33 16.03 -15.84 -1.45
C THR A 33 14.90 -15.30 -0.60
N PHE A 34 15.06 -14.12 0.00
CA PHE A 34 13.94 -13.24 0.35
C PHE A 34 14.45 -11.80 0.41
N THR A 35 14.33 -11.04 -0.68
CA THR A 35 14.17 -9.58 -0.59
C THR A 35 12.71 -9.32 -0.29
N TRP A 36 12.42 -8.94 0.95
CA TRP A 36 11.09 -8.47 1.32
C TRP A 36 10.93 -7.03 0.80
N THR A 37 9.79 -6.72 0.20
CA THR A 37 9.34 -5.34 0.02
C THR A 37 7.93 -5.34 0.56
N SER A 38 7.67 -4.52 1.56
CA SER A 38 6.32 -4.34 2.09
C SER A 38 5.93 -2.90 1.91
N ILE A 39 4.83 -2.72 1.21
CA ILE A 39 4.16 -1.45 1.17
C ILE A 39 3.02 -1.57 2.17
N SER A 40 3.17 -0.85 3.26
CA SER A 40 2.32 -0.90 4.44
C SER A 40 1.23 0.17 4.32
N GLN A 41 0.07 0.03 4.94
CA GLN A 41 -0.95 1.08 4.91
C GLN A 41 -1.62 1.28 6.25
N ARG A 42 -2.02 2.52 6.54
CA ARG A 42 -2.76 2.88 7.76
C ARG A 42 -3.67 4.07 7.50
N ALA A 43 -4.93 3.87 7.15
CA ALA A 43 -5.91 4.93 7.36
C ALA A 43 -6.11 5.13 8.88
N VAL A 44 -5.64 6.25 9.45
CA VAL A 44 -5.95 6.62 10.83
C VAL A 44 -7.19 7.48 10.83
N ASN A 45 -8.35 6.83 10.75
CA ASN A 45 -9.58 7.50 11.12
C ASN A 45 -9.65 7.53 12.66
N GLU A 46 -9.06 8.56 13.28
CA GLU A 46 -9.45 8.94 14.64
C GLU A 46 -10.85 9.55 14.56
N THR A 47 -11.90 8.72 14.58
CA THR A 47 -13.28 9.22 14.62
C THR A 47 -13.94 8.92 15.95
N ARG A 48 -14.31 9.99 16.65
CA ARG A 48 -15.43 9.98 17.59
C ARG A 48 -16.68 10.30 16.79
N PHE A 49 -17.62 9.35 16.75
CA PHE A 49 -19.05 9.53 16.47
C PHE A 49 -19.43 10.58 15.41
N GLU A 50 -19.51 10.14 14.15
CA GLU A 50 -20.60 10.31 13.18
C GLU A 50 -20.13 9.59 11.89
N GLU A 51 -21.05 9.20 11.00
CA GLU A 51 -20.85 8.13 10.01
C GLU A 51 -19.62 8.34 9.11
N LEU A 52 -18.66 7.41 9.13
CA LEU A 52 -17.47 7.49 8.27
C LEU A 52 -17.90 7.57 6.80
N PRO A 53 -17.43 8.56 6.02
CA PRO A 53 -17.77 8.67 4.61
C PRO A 53 -17.36 7.40 3.88
N GLY A 54 -18.23 6.89 3.02
CA GLY A 54 -18.00 5.63 2.32
C GLY A 54 -16.94 5.77 1.23
N GLY A 55 -15.68 5.53 1.57
CA GLY A 55 -14.60 5.41 0.60
C GLY A 55 -13.49 4.45 1.03
N ARG A 56 -12.61 4.13 0.09
CA ARG A 56 -11.55 3.13 0.25
C ARG A 56 -10.29 3.57 -0.50
N LEU A 57 -9.15 3.47 0.17
CA LEU A 57 -7.84 3.57 -0.46
C LEU A 57 -7.54 2.28 -1.22
N HIS A 58 -7.12 2.41 -2.47
CA HIS A 58 -6.65 1.31 -3.30
C HIS A 58 -5.13 1.37 -3.46
N ASP A 59 -4.50 0.20 -3.45
CA ASP A 59 -3.08 0.02 -3.68
C ASP A 59 -2.82 -1.29 -4.42
N ASP A 60 -2.52 -1.15 -5.70
CA ASP A 60 -2.17 -2.28 -6.55
C ASP A 60 -0.66 -2.27 -6.77
N PHE A 61 0.03 -3.22 -6.12
CA PHE A 61 1.47 -3.32 -6.18
C PHE A 61 1.90 -4.66 -6.76
N GLU A 62 2.59 -4.65 -7.90
CA GLU A 62 3.04 -5.88 -8.56
C GLU A 62 4.23 -6.53 -7.85
N GLY A 63 5.01 -5.74 -7.11
CA GLY A 63 6.23 -6.19 -6.45
C GLY A 63 7.45 -6.20 -7.36
N LEU A 64 8.64 -6.29 -6.76
CA LEU A 64 9.91 -6.13 -7.48
C LEU A 64 10.47 -7.43 -8.06
N ASN A 65 9.81 -8.58 -7.84
CA ASN A 65 10.38 -9.89 -8.14
C ASN A 65 10.65 -10.12 -9.64
N HIS A 66 9.92 -9.43 -10.52
CA HIS A 66 10.10 -9.53 -11.97
C HIS A 66 11.25 -8.64 -12.48
N LEU A 67 11.78 -7.72 -11.65
CA LEU A 67 12.84 -6.80 -12.04
C LEU A 67 14.21 -7.50 -12.04
N THR A 68 14.98 -7.27 -13.10
CA THR A 68 16.37 -7.75 -13.16
C THR A 68 17.25 -6.87 -12.28
N ARG A 69 17.97 -7.48 -11.33
CA ARG A 69 18.79 -6.75 -10.34
C ARG A 69 18.01 -5.73 -9.51
N GLN A 70 16.68 -5.83 -9.43
CA GLN A 70 15.81 -4.88 -8.72
C GLN A 70 15.98 -3.44 -9.22
N GLN A 71 16.16 -3.30 -10.53
CA GLN A 71 16.23 -2.03 -11.23
C GLN A 71 15.14 -1.97 -12.29
N GLY A 72 14.50 -0.82 -12.41
CA GLY A 72 13.47 -0.54 -13.41
C GLY A 72 12.13 -0.14 -12.80
N ARG A 73 11.11 -0.16 -13.64
CA ARG A 73 9.75 0.30 -13.33
C ARG A 73 8.88 -0.89 -12.95
N THR A 74 8.10 -0.75 -11.88
CA THR A 74 7.07 -1.70 -11.46
C THR A 74 5.74 -0.96 -11.24
N ASN A 75 4.63 -1.68 -11.41
CA ASN A 75 3.32 -1.10 -11.11
C ASN A 75 3.20 -0.72 -9.63
N LYS A 76 2.72 0.50 -9.37
CA LYS A 76 2.28 0.91 -8.05
C LYS A 76 1.14 1.92 -8.21
N ASP A 77 -0.07 1.40 -8.39
CA ASP A 77 -1.25 2.25 -8.51
C ASP A 77 -1.80 2.61 -7.14
N ILE A 78 -1.89 3.90 -6.83
CA ILE A 78 -2.57 4.41 -5.62
C ILE A 78 -3.68 5.36 -6.05
N TYR A 79 -4.89 5.14 -5.55
CA TYR A 79 -6.06 5.98 -5.81
C TYR A 79 -7.11 5.78 -4.72
N VAL A 80 -8.13 6.66 -4.68
CA VAL A 80 -9.21 6.60 -3.71
C VAL A 80 -10.52 6.33 -4.44
N GLU A 81 -11.26 5.32 -4.00
CA GLU A 81 -12.63 5.04 -4.40
C GLU A 81 -13.61 5.69 -3.40
N ASN A 82 -14.68 6.28 -3.92
CA ASN A 82 -15.87 6.65 -3.19
C ASN A 82 -16.98 5.65 -3.54
N TYR A 83 -17.30 4.75 -2.61
CA TYR A 83 -18.41 3.80 -2.75
C TYR A 83 -19.71 4.30 -2.13
N SER A 84 -19.71 5.49 -1.51
CA SER A 84 -20.89 6.08 -0.92
C SER A 84 -21.83 6.67 -1.97
N SER A 85 -23.03 7.05 -1.51
CA SER A 85 -24.03 7.77 -2.30
C SER A 85 -23.78 9.28 -2.38
N GLU A 86 -22.79 9.80 -1.65
CA GLU A 86 -22.51 11.23 -1.54
C GLU A 86 -21.11 11.55 -2.09
N ASN A 87 -20.83 12.82 -2.31
CA ASN A 87 -19.49 13.24 -2.71
C ASN A 87 -18.60 13.33 -1.46
N ILE A 88 -17.33 12.93 -1.59
CA ILE A 88 -16.37 12.97 -0.49
C ILE A 88 -15.14 13.79 -0.86
N LEU A 89 -14.48 14.33 0.17
CA LEU A 89 -13.13 14.86 0.11
C LEU A 89 -12.14 13.75 0.42
N ALA A 90 -10.96 13.81 -0.19
CA ALA A 90 -9.90 12.84 0.02
C ALA A 90 -8.54 13.51 0.11
N ARG A 91 -7.72 13.04 1.06
CA ARG A 91 -6.29 13.29 1.08
C ARG A 91 -5.53 12.00 1.32
N VAL A 92 -4.33 11.91 0.77
CA VAL A 92 -3.44 10.74 0.91
C VAL A 92 -2.06 11.22 1.32
N ARG A 93 -1.39 10.49 2.20
CA ARG A 93 0.02 10.72 2.57
C ARG A 93 0.83 9.47 2.27
N LEU A 94 1.99 9.71 1.67
CA LEU A 94 2.99 8.68 1.41
C LEU A 94 4.14 8.85 2.40
N SER A 95 4.62 7.75 2.97
CA SER A 95 5.88 7.73 3.72
C SER A 95 6.75 6.59 3.22
N GLU A 96 8.06 6.71 3.30
CA GLU A 96 9.00 5.74 2.73
C GLU A 96 10.02 5.33 3.78
N TYR A 97 10.48 4.08 3.69
CA TYR A 97 11.55 3.55 4.49
C TYR A 97 12.46 2.70 3.64
N MET A 98 13.76 2.87 3.83
CA MET A 98 14.77 2.04 3.21
C MET A 98 15.86 1.74 4.23
N GLU A 99 16.31 0.50 4.25
CA GLU A 99 17.47 0.07 5.02
C GLU A 99 18.36 -0.84 4.18
N VAL A 100 19.65 -0.78 4.46
CA VAL A 100 20.67 -1.51 3.69
C VAL A 100 21.54 -2.30 4.66
N GLY A 101 21.76 -3.58 4.34
CA GLY A 101 22.63 -4.49 5.06
C GLY A 101 21.99 -5.85 5.36
N ALA A 102 22.78 -6.71 5.99
CA ALA A 102 22.39 -8.09 6.26
C ALA A 102 21.06 -8.18 7.03
N GLY A 103 20.11 -8.94 6.48
CA GLY A 103 18.81 -9.13 7.10
C GLY A 103 17.82 -7.98 6.92
N ALA A 104 18.07 -7.05 5.99
CA ALA A 104 17.13 -5.99 5.63
C ALA A 104 15.72 -6.55 5.36
N GLY A 105 14.70 -5.91 5.95
CA GLY A 105 13.30 -6.29 5.83
C GLY A 105 12.88 -7.45 6.74
N LEU A 106 13.78 -8.02 7.54
CA LEU A 106 13.42 -9.08 8.48
C LEU A 106 13.02 -8.49 9.84
N ALA A 107 12.06 -9.13 10.50
CA ALA A 107 11.70 -8.80 11.89
C ALA A 107 12.75 -9.32 12.89
N GLU A 108 13.43 -10.41 12.57
CA GLU A 108 14.46 -11.05 13.39
C GLU A 108 15.80 -11.11 12.65
N ASN A 109 16.91 -10.98 13.38
CA ASN A 109 18.28 -10.97 12.83
C ASN A 109 18.51 -9.89 11.77
N ASN A 110 17.82 -8.76 11.91
CA ASN A 110 18.02 -7.59 11.07
C ASN A 110 19.23 -6.78 11.58
N HIS A 111 20.28 -6.75 10.77
CA HIS A 111 21.51 -5.98 11.00
C HIS A 111 21.65 -4.84 9.97
N ALA A 112 20.60 -4.55 9.21
CA ALA A 112 20.56 -3.44 8.28
C ALA A 112 20.53 -2.10 9.03
N THR A 113 20.95 -1.06 8.35
CA THR A 113 20.89 0.31 8.86
C THR A 113 19.94 1.13 7.98
N PRO A 114 19.03 1.94 8.56
CA PRO A 114 18.24 2.88 7.78
C PRO A 114 19.11 3.77 6.90
N LEU A 115 18.61 4.12 5.71
CA LEU A 115 19.36 4.90 4.74
C LEU A 115 19.73 6.29 5.31
N SER A 116 21.02 6.59 5.36
CA SER A 116 21.52 7.88 5.86
C SER A 116 21.09 9.04 4.96
N GLY A 117 20.68 10.16 5.56
CA GLY A 117 20.24 11.35 4.82
C GLY A 117 18.84 11.22 4.20
N ALA A 118 18.11 10.16 4.52
CA ALA A 118 16.74 9.94 4.05
C ALA A 118 15.66 10.48 5.01
N GLY A 119 16.05 11.06 6.15
CA GLY A 119 15.12 11.41 7.23
C GLY A 119 14.66 10.20 8.06
N LEU A 120 15.52 9.17 8.14
CA LEU A 120 15.23 7.88 8.78
C LEU A 120 16.03 7.65 10.07
N GLU A 121 16.63 8.69 10.65
CA GLU A 121 17.59 8.58 11.76
C GLU A 121 16.97 7.93 13.02
N ASN A 122 15.66 8.10 13.21
CA ASN A 122 14.89 7.49 14.30
C ASN A 122 13.82 6.52 13.80
N ALA A 123 13.85 6.19 12.51
CA ALA A 123 12.86 5.33 11.90
C ALA A 123 13.14 3.86 12.23
N THR A 124 12.09 3.06 12.33
CA THR A 124 12.21 1.60 12.44
C THR A 124 11.30 0.91 11.44
N LEU A 125 11.71 -0.26 10.97
CA LEU A 125 10.92 -1.09 10.05
C LEU A 125 9.49 -1.34 10.56
N ALA A 126 9.33 -1.60 11.86
CA ALA A 126 8.04 -1.96 12.46
C ALA A 126 7.12 -0.75 12.74
N ASN A 127 7.65 0.47 12.81
CA ASN A 127 6.86 1.66 13.12
C ASN A 127 6.69 2.54 11.87
N HIS A 128 5.64 2.26 11.09
CA HIS A 128 5.35 3.02 9.85
C HIS A 128 5.18 4.53 10.06
N ASN A 129 4.74 4.97 11.25
CA ASN A 129 4.62 6.40 11.56
C ASN A 129 5.98 7.12 11.69
N SER A 130 7.06 6.35 11.83
CA SER A 130 8.43 6.89 11.90
C SER A 130 9.11 6.99 10.52
N TRP A 131 8.44 6.52 9.46
CA TRP A 131 8.97 6.54 8.10
C TRP A 131 9.01 7.96 7.54
N ALA A 132 9.90 8.19 6.58
CA ALA A 132 10.11 9.52 6.01
C ALA A 132 8.92 9.93 5.15
N VAL A 133 8.21 10.99 5.52
CA VAL A 133 7.08 11.52 4.76
C VAL A 133 7.57 12.05 3.41
N VAL A 134 6.91 11.64 2.32
CA VAL A 134 7.16 12.17 0.98
C VAL A 134 6.64 13.60 0.92
N ARG A 135 7.46 14.54 0.45
CA ARG A 135 7.11 15.96 0.27
C ARG A 135 7.38 16.40 -1.17
N PRO A 136 6.84 17.55 -1.61
CA PRO A 136 7.12 18.08 -2.95
C PRO A 136 8.63 18.13 -3.23
N GLY A 137 9.06 17.70 -4.41
CA GLY A 137 10.48 17.69 -4.79
C GLY A 137 11.37 16.70 -4.02
N GLY A 138 10.82 15.86 -3.14
CA GLY A 138 11.58 14.91 -2.34
C GLY A 138 12.33 15.55 -1.16
N TYR A 139 11.93 16.76 -0.74
CA TYR A 139 12.55 17.43 0.41
C TYR A 139 12.20 16.73 1.73
N LEU A 140 13.11 16.82 2.69
CA LEU A 140 12.86 16.47 4.09
C LEU A 140 12.01 17.56 4.78
N SER A 141 11.67 17.35 6.05
CA SER A 141 10.87 18.27 6.85
C SER A 141 11.50 19.66 7.04
N ASP A 142 12.80 19.82 6.78
CA ASP A 142 13.50 21.10 6.81
C ASP A 142 13.30 21.95 5.54
N ALA A 143 12.59 21.41 4.53
CA ALA A 143 12.31 22.05 3.24
C ALA A 143 13.55 22.51 2.44
N THR A 144 14.75 22.02 2.77
CA THR A 144 16.01 22.41 2.10
C THR A 144 16.88 21.23 1.71
N THR A 145 16.80 20.13 2.46
CA THR A 145 17.54 18.90 2.20
C THR A 145 16.71 17.95 1.34
N ILE A 146 17.26 17.45 0.23
CA ILE A 146 16.62 16.41 -0.57
C ILE A 146 16.92 15.05 0.07
N SER A 147 15.89 14.22 0.26
CA SER A 147 16.03 12.86 0.80
C SER A 147 16.91 12.01 -0.11
N SER A 148 17.90 11.31 0.46
CA SER A 148 18.74 10.36 -0.29
C SER A 148 17.96 9.19 -0.89
N LEU A 149 16.71 8.94 -0.47
CA LEU A 149 15.80 7.99 -1.14
C LEU A 149 15.64 8.31 -2.64
N ARG A 150 15.73 9.59 -3.03
CA ARG A 150 15.59 10.02 -4.42
C ARG A 150 16.71 9.53 -5.34
N ASP A 151 17.84 9.08 -4.79
CA ASP A 151 18.92 8.43 -5.56
C ASP A 151 18.56 6.99 -5.97
N TYR A 152 17.61 6.37 -5.26
CA TYR A 152 17.25 4.96 -5.40
C TYR A 152 15.83 4.74 -5.89
N VAL A 153 14.94 5.69 -5.66
CA VAL A 153 13.52 5.58 -5.95
C VAL A 153 13.04 6.84 -6.64
N THR A 154 12.28 6.67 -7.71
CA THR A 154 11.52 7.73 -8.37
C THR A 154 10.03 7.38 -8.32
N LEU A 155 9.23 8.33 -7.84
CA LEU A 155 7.77 8.22 -7.79
C LEU A 155 7.17 8.92 -9.01
N HIS A 156 6.44 8.19 -9.83
CA HIS A 156 5.71 8.74 -10.97
C HIS A 156 4.29 9.12 -10.52
N LEU A 157 4.18 10.31 -9.93
CA LEU A 157 2.92 10.83 -9.39
C LEU A 157 2.02 11.39 -10.51
N GLY A 158 0.71 11.26 -10.31
CA GLY A 158 -0.32 11.67 -11.26
C GLY A 158 -0.61 10.61 -12.33
N ASP A 159 -1.46 11.00 -13.27
CA ASP A 159 -1.94 10.19 -14.39
C ASP A 159 -1.94 11.09 -15.64
N ASP A 160 -1.32 10.64 -16.73
CA ASP A 160 -1.31 11.37 -18.00
C ASP A 160 -2.48 11.03 -18.93
N ASN A 161 -3.42 10.20 -18.45
CA ASN A 161 -4.56 9.62 -19.16
C ASN A 161 -4.20 8.72 -20.35
N SER A 162 -2.91 8.41 -20.58
CA SER A 162 -2.50 7.53 -21.68
C SER A 162 -2.96 6.09 -21.44
N ARG A 163 -3.11 5.71 -20.17
CA ARG A 163 -3.56 4.39 -19.73
C ARG A 163 -4.38 4.56 -18.44
N PRO A 164 -5.69 4.89 -18.55
CA PRO A 164 -6.53 5.09 -17.39
C PRO A 164 -6.67 3.81 -16.56
N LYS A 165 -6.56 3.94 -15.24
CA LYS A 165 -6.76 2.80 -14.34
C LYS A 165 -8.19 2.29 -14.40
N ILE A 166 -8.34 1.01 -14.69
CA ILE A 166 -9.60 0.28 -14.52
C ILE A 166 -9.56 -0.45 -13.17
N PHE A 167 -10.56 -0.20 -12.33
CA PHE A 167 -10.68 -0.80 -11.01
C PHE A 167 -11.98 -1.58 -10.86
N MET A 168 -11.95 -2.61 -10.02
CA MET A 168 -13.15 -3.27 -9.53
C MET A 168 -13.61 -2.55 -8.25
N PRO A 169 -14.84 -2.04 -8.19
CA PRO A 169 -15.38 -1.44 -6.98
C PRO A 169 -15.22 -2.36 -5.77
N THR A 170 -14.83 -1.78 -4.63
CA THR A 170 -14.48 -2.56 -3.44
C THR A 170 -15.66 -3.38 -2.94
N PHE A 171 -15.37 -4.62 -2.52
CA PHE A 171 -16.32 -5.45 -1.78
C PHE A 171 -16.29 -5.18 -0.28
N ASN A 172 -15.37 -4.35 0.20
CA ASN A 172 -15.38 -3.85 1.57
C ASN A 172 -15.97 -2.44 1.60
N GLN A 173 -17.29 -2.35 1.71
CA GLN A 173 -18.03 -1.10 1.91
C GLN A 173 -18.44 -0.91 3.38
N ASN A 174 -17.78 -1.62 4.30
CA ASN A 174 -17.90 -1.36 5.73
C ASN A 174 -17.10 -0.11 6.06
N ASN A 175 -17.80 1.00 6.30
CA ASN A 175 -17.17 2.28 6.61
C ASN A 175 -16.48 2.30 7.98
N GLN A 176 -16.74 1.35 8.88
CA GLN A 176 -15.99 1.18 10.13
C GLN A 176 -14.67 0.41 9.93
N SER A 177 -14.49 -0.26 8.78
CA SER A 177 -13.25 -0.96 8.47
C SER A 177 -12.20 0.04 7.98
N GLN A 178 -11.05 0.08 8.65
CA GLN A 178 -9.87 0.87 8.25
C GLN A 178 -8.98 0.14 7.22
N GLU A 179 -9.40 -1.03 6.73
CA GLU A 179 -8.65 -1.77 5.72
C GLU A 179 -8.53 -0.97 4.42
N SER A 180 -7.54 -1.29 3.63
CA SER A 180 -7.39 -0.81 2.26
C SER A 180 -7.81 -1.91 1.28
N ASN A 181 -8.04 -1.53 0.03
CA ASN A 181 -8.16 -2.50 -1.04
C ASN A 181 -6.77 -2.73 -1.64
N THR A 182 -6.10 -3.80 -1.22
CA THR A 182 -4.75 -4.12 -1.69
C THR A 182 -4.76 -5.27 -2.68
N THR A 183 -3.87 -5.23 -3.67
CA THR A 183 -3.66 -6.37 -4.57
C THR A 183 -2.18 -6.64 -4.85
N GLY A 184 -1.88 -7.82 -5.37
CA GLY A 184 -0.53 -8.30 -5.65
C GLY A 184 0.30 -8.48 -4.39
N ARG A 185 1.32 -7.65 -4.26
CA ARG A 185 2.32 -7.60 -3.19
C ARG A 185 2.10 -6.45 -2.21
N GLY A 186 1.00 -5.69 -2.35
CA GLY A 186 0.55 -4.75 -1.33
C GLY A 186 0.19 -5.50 -0.05
N LEU A 187 0.63 -4.99 1.11
CA LEU A 187 0.39 -5.59 2.41
C LEU A 187 -0.66 -4.77 3.16
N GLU A 188 -1.80 -5.39 3.48
CA GLU A 188 -2.76 -4.82 4.42
C GLU A 188 -2.24 -5.02 5.86
N THR A 189 -1.88 -3.95 6.55
CA THR A 189 -1.20 -4.05 7.85
C THR A 189 -2.13 -4.45 8.99
N LEU A 190 -3.43 -4.18 8.90
CA LEU A 190 -4.40 -4.55 9.92
C LEU A 190 -4.62 -6.06 9.99
N THR A 191 -4.60 -6.72 8.83
CA THR A 191 -4.81 -8.17 8.71
C THR A 191 -3.50 -8.94 8.54
N GLY A 192 -2.42 -8.26 8.16
CA GLY A 192 -1.17 -8.88 7.74
C GLY A 192 -1.28 -9.66 6.43
N ALA A 193 -2.36 -9.47 5.68
CA ALA A 193 -2.64 -10.22 4.46
C ALA A 193 -2.17 -9.47 3.21
N TYR A 194 -1.79 -10.26 2.21
CA TYR A 194 -1.64 -9.79 0.83
C TYR A 194 -2.90 -10.10 0.07
N ASN A 195 -3.32 -9.17 -0.79
CA ASN A 195 -4.59 -9.22 -1.51
C ASN A 195 -5.82 -9.13 -0.61
N THR A 196 -6.67 -8.17 -0.90
CA THR A 196 -8.05 -8.20 -0.48
C THR A 196 -8.68 -9.52 -0.93
N ASN A 197 -9.39 -10.17 -0.01
CA ASN A 197 -9.95 -11.49 -0.26
C ASN A 197 -11.13 -11.40 -1.23
N LEU A 198 -10.82 -11.52 -2.52
CA LEU A 198 -11.81 -11.58 -3.60
C LEU A 198 -12.10 -13.02 -4.06
N GLY A 199 -11.51 -14.03 -3.41
CA GLY A 199 -11.56 -15.42 -3.84
C GLY A 199 -10.71 -15.73 -5.08
N ILE A 200 -9.95 -14.76 -5.58
CA ILE A 200 -9.05 -14.86 -6.73
C ILE A 200 -7.69 -14.27 -6.39
N SER A 201 -6.63 -14.79 -7.01
CA SER A 201 -5.30 -14.19 -6.91
C SER A 201 -5.25 -12.97 -7.82
N MET A 202 -4.94 -11.81 -7.26
CA MET A 202 -4.75 -10.58 -8.03
C MET A 202 -3.27 -10.29 -8.20
N PRO A 203 -2.81 -9.92 -9.41
CA PRO A 203 -1.39 -9.73 -9.68
C PRO A 203 -0.85 -8.37 -9.20
N GLY A 204 -1.71 -7.39 -8.89
CA GLY A 204 -1.28 -6.04 -8.52
C GLY A 204 -0.73 -5.22 -9.68
N THR A 205 -1.01 -5.64 -10.91
CA THR A 205 -0.65 -4.92 -12.14
C THR A 205 -1.69 -3.87 -12.48
N HIS A 206 -1.30 -2.87 -13.29
CA HIS A 206 -2.20 -1.84 -13.80
C HIS A 206 -3.46 -2.43 -14.45
N ASP A 207 -3.26 -3.35 -15.40
CA ASP A 207 -4.30 -3.96 -16.24
C ASP A 207 -4.96 -5.21 -15.62
N GLN A 208 -5.00 -5.31 -14.28
CA GLN A 208 -5.57 -6.49 -13.62
C GLN A 208 -7.10 -6.62 -13.81
N TRP A 209 -7.77 -5.55 -14.23
CA TRP A 209 -9.19 -5.53 -14.61
C TRP A 209 -9.36 -4.93 -16.00
N SER A 210 -10.37 -5.38 -16.73
CA SER A 210 -10.82 -4.77 -17.99
C SER A 210 -12.13 -4.01 -17.82
N LEU A 211 -12.33 -2.92 -18.56
CA LEU A 211 -13.55 -2.11 -18.45
C LEU A 211 -14.79 -2.97 -18.73
N GLY A 212 -15.77 -2.92 -17.83
CA GLY A 212 -16.99 -3.73 -17.93
C GLY A 212 -16.85 -5.19 -17.50
N GLN A 213 -15.65 -5.63 -17.11
CA GLN A 213 -15.45 -6.95 -16.50
C GLN A 213 -16.24 -7.04 -15.20
N THR A 214 -16.96 -8.13 -14.98
CA THR A 214 -17.68 -8.35 -13.73
C THR A 214 -16.92 -9.30 -12.82
N HIS A 215 -17.13 -9.15 -11.51
CA HIS A 215 -16.67 -10.11 -10.51
C HIS A 215 -17.74 -10.27 -9.43
N THR A 216 -17.85 -11.47 -8.89
CA THR A 216 -18.81 -11.81 -7.83
C THR A 216 -18.07 -12.20 -6.57
N SER A 217 -18.40 -11.56 -5.45
CA SER A 217 -17.78 -11.84 -4.15
C SER A 217 -18.73 -11.53 -2.98
N THR A 218 -18.21 -11.64 -1.76
CA THR A 218 -18.95 -11.28 -0.54
C THR A 218 -18.77 -9.79 -0.26
N LEU A 219 -19.88 -9.05 -0.30
CA LEU A 219 -19.92 -7.65 0.10
C LEU A 219 -19.95 -7.54 1.63
N ARG A 220 -19.13 -6.65 2.18
CA ARG A 220 -19.10 -6.25 3.59
C ARG A 220 -19.68 -4.85 3.71
N THR A 221 -20.65 -4.65 4.60
CA THR A 221 -21.23 -3.34 4.93
C THR A 221 -21.38 -3.19 6.44
N TRP A 222 -21.71 -1.98 6.91
CA TRP A 222 -22.00 -1.71 8.31
C TRP A 222 -23.50 -1.47 8.52
N ASP A 223 -24.13 -2.22 9.42
CA ASP A 223 -25.49 -1.92 9.88
C ASP A 223 -25.42 -1.01 11.11
N VAL A 224 -25.63 0.29 10.90
CA VAL A 224 -25.63 1.31 11.97
C VAL A 224 -26.67 1.00 13.05
N ARG A 225 -27.81 0.39 12.70
CA ARG A 225 -28.89 0.11 13.67
C ARG A 225 -28.48 -0.95 14.68
N ASN A 226 -27.78 -1.98 14.22
CA ASN A 226 -27.38 -3.11 15.06
C ASN A 226 -25.94 -2.98 15.56
N GLY A 227 -25.15 -2.08 14.96
CA GLY A 227 -23.74 -1.89 15.29
C GLY A 227 -22.89 -3.10 14.93
N GLU A 228 -23.15 -3.72 13.78
CA GLU A 228 -22.46 -4.94 13.34
C GLU A 228 -22.15 -4.93 11.84
N GLU A 229 -21.12 -5.70 11.45
CA GLU A 229 -20.79 -5.92 10.05
C GLU A 229 -21.78 -6.91 9.42
N VAL A 230 -22.29 -6.57 8.24
CA VAL A 230 -23.17 -7.42 7.45
C VAL A 230 -22.41 -7.97 6.25
N LEU A 231 -22.48 -9.29 6.09
CA LEU A 231 -21.91 -10.01 4.96
C LEU A 231 -23.01 -10.42 3.99
N THR A 232 -22.94 -9.93 2.76
CA THR A 232 -23.87 -10.29 1.68
C THR A 232 -23.12 -11.08 0.62
N SER A 233 -23.38 -12.37 0.53
CA SER A 233 -22.78 -13.25 -0.49
C SER A 233 -23.30 -12.94 -1.90
N ASP A 234 -22.52 -13.35 -2.91
CA ASP A 234 -22.89 -13.35 -4.32
C ASP A 234 -23.27 -11.97 -4.89
N VAL A 235 -22.69 -10.90 -4.35
CA VAL A 235 -22.81 -9.55 -4.91
C VAL A 235 -21.90 -9.45 -6.12
N THR A 236 -22.39 -8.85 -7.20
CA THR A 236 -21.62 -8.65 -8.43
C THR A 236 -21.35 -7.18 -8.67
N HIS A 237 -20.07 -6.84 -8.82
CA HIS A 237 -19.60 -5.52 -9.23
C HIS A 237 -19.09 -5.57 -10.67
N THR A 238 -19.04 -4.39 -11.29
CA THR A 238 -18.54 -4.19 -12.66
C THR A 238 -17.36 -3.24 -12.60
N ALA A 239 -16.24 -3.63 -13.19
CA ALA A 239 -15.05 -2.82 -13.28
C ALA A 239 -15.30 -1.55 -14.10
N GLN A 240 -14.78 -0.44 -13.61
CA GLN A 240 -14.96 0.89 -14.18
C GLN A 240 -13.64 1.67 -14.20
N ALA A 241 -13.58 2.71 -15.02
CA ALA A 241 -12.42 3.58 -15.08
C ALA A 241 -12.44 4.58 -13.90
N THR A 242 -11.23 4.91 -13.43
CA THR A 242 -11.00 6.13 -12.65
C THR A 242 -11.40 7.38 -13.43
N VAL A 243 -11.62 8.51 -12.74
CA VAL A 243 -11.91 9.78 -13.43
C VAL A 243 -10.71 10.22 -14.28
N GLN A 244 -10.99 10.85 -15.42
CA GLN A 244 -9.94 11.42 -16.25
C GLN A 244 -9.22 12.54 -15.51
N SER A 245 -7.91 12.46 -15.47
CA SER A 245 -7.07 13.47 -14.82
C SER A 245 -7.08 14.78 -15.61
N GLN A 246 -6.90 15.88 -14.90
CA GLN A 246 -6.64 17.21 -15.46
C GLN A 246 -5.26 17.68 -14.99
N HIS A 247 -4.64 18.63 -15.66
CA HIS A 247 -3.33 19.16 -15.25
C HIS A 247 -2.23 18.09 -15.03
N GLY A 248 -2.29 16.95 -15.74
CA GLY A 248 -1.35 15.82 -15.55
C GLY A 248 -1.58 15.01 -14.27
N GLY A 249 -2.72 15.19 -13.60
CA GLY A 249 -3.12 14.45 -12.40
C GLY A 249 -2.41 14.84 -11.11
N TYR A 250 -1.40 15.71 -11.17
CA TYR A 250 -0.60 16.11 -10.02
C TYR A 250 -0.03 17.53 -10.19
N MET A 251 -0.01 18.30 -9.10
CA MET A 251 0.78 19.53 -8.97
C MET A 251 1.19 19.78 -7.51
N THR A 252 2.15 20.67 -7.29
CA THR A 252 2.48 21.11 -5.93
C THR A 252 1.50 22.20 -5.46
N MET A 253 1.35 22.39 -4.15
CA MET A 253 0.55 23.48 -3.58
C MET A 253 1.03 24.86 -4.07
N ASN A 254 2.35 25.03 -4.25
CA ASN A 254 2.90 26.27 -4.80
C ASN A 254 2.48 26.49 -6.25
N ASP A 255 2.52 25.45 -7.08
CA ASP A 255 2.07 25.53 -8.48
C ASP A 255 0.57 25.79 -8.56
N TRP A 256 -0.23 25.15 -7.71
CA TRP A 256 -1.67 25.37 -7.61
C TRP A 256 -2.00 26.84 -7.30
N ILE A 257 -1.34 27.44 -6.30
CA ILE A 257 -1.48 28.88 -5.99
C ILE A 257 -1.06 29.73 -7.18
N ALA A 258 0.08 29.43 -7.80
CA ALA A 258 0.62 30.19 -8.93
C ALA A 258 -0.26 30.13 -10.18
N LEU A 259 -0.96 29.01 -10.40
CA LEU A 259 -1.92 28.82 -11.49
C LEU A 259 -3.29 29.46 -11.23
N GLY A 260 -3.45 30.18 -10.11
CA GLY A 260 -4.69 30.85 -9.78
C GLY A 260 -5.72 29.93 -9.12
N ARG A 261 -5.27 28.90 -8.40
CA ARG A 261 -6.10 27.98 -7.62
C ARG A 261 -7.14 27.22 -8.45
N PRO A 262 -6.74 26.55 -9.55
CA PRO A 262 -7.69 25.78 -10.34
C PRO A 262 -8.29 24.64 -9.51
N MET A 263 -9.51 24.27 -9.86
CA MET A 263 -10.21 23.10 -9.33
C MET A 263 -10.25 22.02 -10.42
N GLY A 264 -10.21 20.74 -10.03
CA GLY A 264 -10.29 19.67 -11.01
C GLY A 264 -9.78 18.31 -10.56
N ASN A 265 -9.74 17.39 -11.51
CA ASN A 265 -9.35 16.00 -11.28
C ASN A 265 -7.82 15.85 -11.20
N PHE A 266 -7.21 16.33 -10.12
CA PHE A 266 -5.79 16.18 -9.86
C PHE A 266 -5.48 16.26 -8.37
N TRP A 267 -4.29 15.77 -8.01
CA TRP A 267 -3.76 15.82 -6.66
C TRP A 267 -2.91 17.09 -6.46
N VAL A 268 -3.07 17.75 -5.32
CA VAL A 268 -2.26 18.90 -4.89
C VAL A 268 -1.42 18.49 -3.69
N HIS A 269 -0.10 18.48 -3.87
CA HIS A 269 0.85 18.06 -2.84
C HIS A 269 1.34 19.24 -2.03
N ASP A 270 0.99 19.26 -0.75
CA ASP A 270 1.36 20.33 0.17
C ASP A 270 2.63 20.00 0.97
N ASN A 271 3.24 21.04 1.53
CA ASN A 271 4.44 20.94 2.34
C ASN A 271 4.21 20.26 3.68
N ASP A 272 2.98 19.95 4.09
CA ASP A 272 2.69 19.06 5.22
C ASP A 272 2.89 17.57 4.88
N GLY A 273 3.03 17.24 3.60
CA GLY A 273 3.23 15.89 3.07
C GLY A 273 1.92 15.18 2.68
N TRP A 274 0.79 15.85 2.80
CA TRP A 274 -0.50 15.39 2.29
C TRP A 274 -0.69 15.80 0.84
N LEU A 275 -1.27 14.88 0.07
CA LEU A 275 -1.75 15.09 -1.29
C LEU A 275 -3.27 15.17 -1.23
N TYR A 276 -3.81 16.35 -1.53
CA TYR A 276 -5.23 16.63 -1.47
C TYR A 276 -5.85 16.48 -2.86
N TRP A 277 -7.00 15.81 -2.97
CA TRP A 277 -7.75 15.78 -4.22
C TRP A 277 -8.40 17.15 -4.47
N ALA A 278 -8.14 17.76 -5.62
CA ALA A 278 -8.45 19.17 -5.90
C ALA A 278 -9.90 19.42 -6.36
N THR A 279 -10.81 18.51 -6.05
CA THR A 279 -12.26 18.63 -6.25
C THR A 279 -12.98 17.59 -5.38
N TRP A 280 -14.30 17.51 -5.46
CA TRP A 280 -15.06 16.40 -4.89
C TRP A 280 -14.73 15.09 -5.59
N VAL A 281 -14.62 13.98 -4.84
CA VAL A 281 -14.69 12.63 -5.43
C VAL A 281 -16.17 12.27 -5.59
N PRO A 282 -16.70 12.15 -6.82
CA PRO A 282 -18.12 11.87 -7.01
C PRO A 282 -18.55 10.53 -6.40
N ALA A 283 -19.81 10.43 -5.99
CA ALA A 283 -20.42 9.17 -5.56
C ALA A 283 -20.19 8.04 -6.58
N ASN A 284 -19.89 6.83 -6.09
CA ASN A 284 -19.65 5.63 -6.90
C ASN A 284 -18.53 5.77 -7.97
N SER A 285 -17.50 6.56 -7.68
CA SER A 285 -16.38 6.81 -8.60
C SER A 285 -15.04 6.68 -7.88
N ALA A 286 -13.94 6.91 -8.60
CA ALA A 286 -12.60 6.96 -8.00
C ALA A 286 -11.78 8.12 -8.58
N THR A 287 -10.88 8.66 -7.78
CA THR A 287 -9.88 9.64 -8.23
C THR A 287 -9.05 9.08 -9.39
N SER A 288 -8.37 9.94 -10.15
CA SER A 288 -7.27 9.48 -11.00
C SER A 288 -6.12 8.95 -10.13
N LEU A 289 -5.13 8.31 -10.75
CA LEU A 289 -3.96 7.82 -10.02
C LEU A 289 -3.23 8.97 -9.32
N LEU A 290 -2.93 8.74 -8.05
CA LEU A 290 -1.98 9.53 -7.28
C LEU A 290 -0.55 9.11 -7.63
N LEU A 291 -0.33 7.80 -7.72
CA LEU A 291 0.92 7.16 -8.12
C LEU A 291 0.56 6.08 -9.15
N ASP A 292 1.27 6.01 -10.27
CA ASP A 292 1.13 4.97 -11.31
C ASP A 292 2.29 3.97 -11.23
N VAL A 293 3.50 4.50 -11.07
CA VAL A 293 4.72 3.68 -11.16
C VAL A 293 5.72 4.03 -10.08
N LEU A 294 6.32 2.97 -9.55
CA LEU A 294 7.55 3.03 -8.79
C LEU A 294 8.72 2.67 -9.70
N GLU A 295 9.68 3.56 -9.84
CA GLU A 295 10.96 3.24 -10.48
C GLU A 295 12.04 3.10 -9.42
N VAL A 296 12.68 1.94 -9.41
CA VAL A 296 13.68 1.56 -8.42
C VAL A 296 15.05 1.38 -9.07
N ASN A 297 16.09 1.74 -8.34
CA ASN A 297 17.48 1.62 -8.77
C ASN A 297 18.35 1.08 -7.62
N PHE A 298 17.91 -0.01 -6.99
CA PHE A 298 18.71 -0.67 -5.97
C PHE A 298 19.86 -1.44 -6.66
N SER A 299 21.05 -1.42 -6.07
CA SER A 299 22.23 -2.09 -6.66
C SER A 299 22.62 -3.38 -5.92
N ASP A 300 22.09 -3.58 -4.71
CA ASP A 300 22.41 -4.71 -3.85
C ASP A 300 21.16 -5.57 -3.54
N ARG A 301 21.42 -6.81 -3.10
CA ARG A 301 20.37 -7.76 -2.71
C ARG A 301 20.04 -7.69 -1.21
N GLU A 302 20.67 -6.76 -0.48
CA GLU A 302 20.51 -6.58 0.97
C GLU A 302 19.86 -5.23 1.26
N THR A 303 18.97 -4.81 0.37
CA THR A 303 18.16 -3.59 0.51
C THR A 303 16.72 -4.01 0.79
N PHE A 304 16.13 -3.36 1.78
CA PHE A 304 14.69 -3.32 1.96
C PHE A 304 14.19 -1.93 1.59
N TYR A 305 13.08 -1.88 0.85
CA TYR A 305 12.31 -0.68 0.62
C TYR A 305 10.85 -0.95 0.93
N GLY A 306 10.23 -0.01 1.64
CA GLY A 306 8.81 0.02 1.91
C GLY A 306 8.23 1.40 1.70
N MET A 307 7.00 1.44 1.24
CA MET A 307 6.19 2.65 1.19
C MET A 307 4.96 2.46 2.07
N HIS A 308 4.70 3.41 2.96
CA HIS A 308 3.51 3.47 3.74
C HIS A 308 2.50 4.42 3.09
N VAL A 309 1.25 3.97 2.89
CA VAL A 309 0.19 4.79 2.29
C VAL A 309 -0.96 4.94 3.28
N GLU A 310 -1.42 6.15 3.47
CA GLU A 310 -2.56 6.43 4.33
C GLU A 310 -3.45 7.49 3.71
N SER A 311 -4.74 7.46 4.08
CA SER A 311 -5.73 8.39 3.57
C SER A 311 -6.66 8.86 4.66
N ASP A 312 -7.11 10.10 4.56
CA ASP A 312 -8.26 10.61 5.28
C ASP A 312 -9.36 10.97 4.29
N LEU A 313 -10.58 10.63 4.64
CA LEU A 313 -11.79 10.87 3.85
C LEU A 313 -12.77 11.65 4.71
N ALA A 314 -13.47 12.62 4.13
CA ALA A 314 -14.45 13.44 4.84
C ALA A 314 -15.65 13.77 3.95
N THR A 315 -16.83 13.92 4.54
CA THR A 315 -17.88 14.75 3.94
C THR A 315 -17.52 16.23 4.13
N ALA A 316 -18.34 17.17 3.62
CA ALA A 316 -18.15 18.59 3.95
C ALA A 316 -18.28 18.84 5.46
N GLU A 317 -19.16 18.11 6.13
CA GLU A 317 -19.52 18.34 7.54
C GLU A 317 -18.44 17.81 8.48
N ASP A 318 -17.70 16.77 8.07
CA ASP A 318 -16.67 16.12 8.88
C ASP A 318 -15.25 16.67 8.65
N LEU A 319 -15.09 17.71 7.84
CA LEU A 319 -13.77 18.19 7.43
C LEU A 319 -12.95 18.74 8.61
N ASP A 320 -13.61 19.27 9.65
CA ASP A 320 -12.97 19.80 10.85
C ASP A 320 -12.27 18.72 11.70
N THR A 321 -12.56 17.44 11.43
CA THR A 321 -11.88 16.30 12.06
C THR A 321 -10.44 16.13 11.57
N TRP A 322 -10.11 16.60 10.36
CA TRP A 322 -8.78 16.47 9.78
C TRP A 322 -7.73 17.24 10.58
N GLN A 323 -6.74 16.51 11.09
CA GLN A 323 -5.63 17.09 11.84
C GLN A 323 -4.49 17.52 10.90
N GLY A 324 -3.71 18.51 11.33
CA GLY A 324 -2.48 18.92 10.64
C GLY A 324 -2.70 19.62 9.29
N VAL A 325 -3.91 20.06 8.99
CA VAL A 325 -4.24 20.83 7.77
C VAL A 325 -3.54 22.19 7.83
N THR A 326 -2.74 22.52 6.81
CA THR A 326 -2.09 23.84 6.70
C THR A 326 -3.06 24.93 6.27
N ALA A 327 -2.67 26.20 6.41
CA ALA A 327 -3.48 27.32 5.91
C ALA A 327 -3.71 27.25 4.37
N SER A 328 -2.72 26.78 3.61
CA SER A 328 -2.85 26.63 2.15
C SER A 328 -3.77 25.45 1.79
N ALA A 329 -3.69 24.35 2.53
CA ALA A 329 -4.61 23.24 2.38
C ALA A 329 -6.05 23.64 2.78
N SER A 330 -6.22 24.45 3.84
CA SER A 330 -7.53 25.02 4.17
C SER A 330 -8.07 25.93 3.07
N ASP A 331 -7.22 26.74 2.41
CA ASP A 331 -7.62 27.53 1.23
C ASP A 331 -8.11 26.61 0.09
N LEU A 332 -7.34 25.57 -0.26
CA LEU A 332 -7.76 24.56 -1.23
C LEU A 332 -9.13 23.97 -0.89
N LEU A 333 -9.28 23.44 0.33
CA LEU A 333 -10.50 22.78 0.79
C LEU A 333 -11.71 23.72 0.78
N ASN A 334 -11.51 24.99 1.20
CA ASN A 334 -12.55 26.01 1.14
C ASN A 334 -12.98 26.33 -0.30
N ASN A 335 -12.08 26.26 -1.29
CA ASN A 335 -12.44 26.42 -2.71
C ASN A 335 -13.23 25.22 -3.26
N ILE A 336 -13.21 24.06 -2.60
CA ILE A 336 -13.98 22.88 -3.00
C ILE A 336 -15.42 22.94 -2.50
N ILE A 337 -15.60 23.41 -1.26
CA ILE A 337 -16.89 23.38 -0.56
C ILE A 337 -17.77 24.62 -0.80
N ASN A 338 -17.20 25.72 -1.32
CA ASN A 338 -17.92 26.99 -1.59
C ASN A 338 -18.16 27.22 -3.08
#